data_AF-A0A536X1P1-F1
#
_entry.id   AF-A0A536X1P1-F1
#
_cell.length_a   1.000
_cell.length_b   1.000
_cell.length_c   1.000
_cell.angle_alpha   90.00
_cell.angle_beta   90.00
_cell.angle_gamma   90.00
#
_symmetry.space_group_name_H-M   'P 1'
#
loop_
_entity.id
_entity.type
_entity.pdbx_description
1 polymer ?
#
loop_
_entity_poly.entity_id
_entity_poly.type
_entity_poly.pdbx_seq_one_letter_code
_entity_poly.pdbx_strand_id
1 'polypeptide(L)'
;MNALIAELKTRARLGLNAAREGDLSLVARAQAASGRATAPPREWRLRDCLSLVAIEVGFASWDQARRVLGGQAAAGDDAGTFWHSPRCNGLLNHWFASVAEARVALAAAEHRVLLPYRRQFVVVDENYLREIGVPMSDAHWSEAGRDLVAAYGSEAWLELSRLRLLATRAVPPPRSG
;
A
#
# COMPACT_ATOMS: atom_id res chain seq x y z
N MET A 1 11.91 7.93 12.87
CA MET A 1 10.52 7.52 12.53
C MET A 1 10.11 8.34 11.32
N ASN A 2 9.75 7.73 10.20
CA ASN A 2 9.45 8.47 8.96
C ASN A 2 7.98 8.96 8.92
N ALA A 3 7.68 9.85 7.97
CA ALA A 3 6.37 10.49 7.83
C ALA A 3 5.23 9.48 7.58
N LEU A 4 5.49 8.37 6.89
CA LEU A 4 4.51 7.33 6.59
C LEU A 4 4.01 6.64 7.87
N ILE A 5 4.94 6.26 8.75
CA ILE A 5 4.61 5.62 10.03
C ILE A 5 3.89 6.60 10.96
N ALA A 6 4.30 7.87 10.97
CA ALA A 6 3.62 8.90 11.74
C ALA A 6 2.16 9.08 11.28
N GLU A 7 1.94 9.12 9.96
CA GLU A 7 0.63 9.22 9.34
C GLU A 7 -0.29 8.04 9.68
N LEU A 8 0.20 6.80 9.63
CA LEU A 8 -0.60 5.64 10.08
C LEU A 8 -0.98 5.72 11.56
N LYS A 9 -0.08 6.20 12.42
CA LYS A 9 -0.39 6.43 13.84
C LYS A 9 -1.44 7.52 14.03
N THR A 10 -1.38 8.59 13.25
CA THR A 10 -2.40 9.64 13.25
C THR A 10 -3.77 9.07 12.88
N ARG A 11 -3.85 8.30 11.78
CA ARG A 11 -5.09 7.61 11.39
C ARG A 11 -5.62 6.69 12.49
N ALA A 12 -4.74 5.93 13.14
CA ALA A 12 -5.14 5.03 14.23
C ALA A 12 -5.68 5.78 15.44
N ARG A 13 -5.11 6.94 15.80
CA ARG A 13 -5.62 7.78 16.89
C ARG A 13 -6.99 8.38 16.56
N LEU A 14 -7.17 8.85 15.32
CA LEU A 14 -8.47 9.34 14.86
C LEU A 14 -9.53 8.23 14.89
N GLY A 15 -9.19 7.04 14.39
CA GLY A 15 -10.08 5.88 14.43
C GLY A 15 -10.41 5.42 15.85
N LEU A 16 -9.46 5.53 16.80
CA LEU A 16 -9.71 5.22 18.21
C LEU A 16 -10.74 6.20 18.83
N ASN A 17 -10.61 7.48 18.54
CA ASN A 17 -11.56 8.48 19.03
C ASN A 17 -12.95 8.28 18.41
N ALA A 18 -13.03 8.10 17.10
CA ALA A 18 -14.28 7.82 16.39
C ALA A 18 -14.97 6.54 16.92
N ALA A 19 -14.20 5.47 17.16
CA ALA A 19 -14.74 4.23 17.68
C ALA A 19 -15.27 4.34 19.12
N ARG A 20 -14.69 5.22 19.95
CA ARG A 20 -15.22 5.54 21.29
C ARG A 20 -16.54 6.29 21.22
N GLU A 21 -16.78 7.00 20.13
CA GLU A 21 -18.04 7.68 19.81
C GLU A 21 -19.03 6.76 19.07
N GLY A 22 -18.67 5.48 18.86
CA GLY A 22 -19.52 4.48 18.20
C GLY A 22 -19.34 4.38 16.68
N ASP A 23 -18.44 5.15 16.07
CA ASP A 23 -18.16 5.05 14.64
C ASP A 23 -17.24 3.85 14.33
N LEU A 24 -17.80 2.87 13.59
CA LEU A 24 -17.11 1.66 13.16
C LEU A 24 -16.57 1.74 11.72
N SER A 25 -16.52 2.94 11.12
CA SER A 25 -16.05 3.17 9.74
C SER A 25 -14.65 2.59 9.49
N LEU A 26 -13.75 2.62 10.48
CA LEU A 26 -12.42 2.02 10.36
C LEU A 26 -12.49 0.49 10.19
N VAL A 27 -13.40 -0.19 10.90
CA VAL A 27 -13.62 -1.63 10.73
C VAL A 27 -14.14 -1.92 9.34
N ALA A 28 -15.16 -1.18 8.88
CA ALA A 28 -15.75 -1.37 7.56
C ALA A 28 -14.70 -1.18 6.44
N ARG A 29 -13.84 -0.15 6.54
CA ARG A 29 -12.76 0.07 5.57
C ARG A 29 -11.72 -1.05 5.58
N ALA A 30 -11.32 -1.54 6.76
CA ALA A 30 -10.39 -2.67 6.88
C ALA A 30 -11.00 -3.98 6.32
N GLN A 31 -12.28 -4.23 6.55
CA GLN A 31 -13.00 -5.37 5.97
C GLN A 31 -13.04 -5.28 4.44
N ALA A 32 -13.40 -4.12 3.90
CA ALA A 32 -13.45 -3.89 2.46
C ALA A 32 -12.07 -4.07 1.80
N ALA A 33 -11.00 -3.59 2.43
CA ALA A 33 -9.63 -3.70 1.92
C ALA A 33 -9.10 -5.14 1.94
N SER A 34 -9.39 -5.91 3.01
CA SER A 34 -8.90 -7.29 3.16
C SER A 34 -9.78 -8.34 2.49
N GLY A 35 -11.05 -8.02 2.23
CA GLY A 35 -12.07 -9.00 1.84
C GLY A 35 -12.39 -10.02 2.96
N ARG A 36 -11.96 -9.76 4.20
CA ARG A 36 -12.16 -10.66 5.35
C ARG A 36 -13.04 -10.01 6.40
N ALA A 37 -13.94 -10.80 6.96
CA ALA A 37 -14.70 -10.40 8.14
C ALA A 37 -13.74 -10.00 9.27
N THR A 38 -13.94 -8.80 9.81
CA THR A 38 -13.13 -8.23 10.90
C THR A 38 -14.08 -7.78 11.99
N ALA A 39 -14.13 -8.50 13.11
CA ALA A 39 -15.02 -8.11 14.21
C ALA A 39 -14.49 -6.85 14.91
N PRO A 40 -15.37 -5.92 15.34
CA PRO A 40 -14.94 -4.84 16.22
C PRO A 40 -14.42 -5.43 17.55
N PRO A 41 -13.32 -4.91 18.10
CA PRO A 41 -12.83 -5.33 19.40
C PRO A 41 -13.84 -4.97 20.50
N ARG A 42 -13.91 -5.78 21.56
CA ARG A 42 -14.77 -5.52 22.72
C ARG A 42 -14.38 -4.25 23.47
N GLU A 43 -13.09 -3.96 23.49
CA GLU A 43 -12.52 -2.75 24.08
C GLU A 43 -11.54 -2.15 23.08
N TRP A 44 -11.74 -0.88 22.75
CA TRP A 44 -10.92 -0.19 21.77
C TRP A 44 -9.59 0.27 22.39
N ARG A 45 -8.47 -0.28 21.90
CA ARG A 45 -7.12 0.18 22.22
C ARG A 45 -6.40 0.65 20.96
N LEU A 46 -5.39 1.50 21.14
CA LEU A 46 -4.60 2.05 20.02
C LEU A 46 -3.98 0.95 19.15
N ARG A 47 -3.55 -0.17 19.74
CA ARG A 47 -2.99 -1.31 18.99
C ARG A 47 -3.98 -1.94 18.01
N ASP A 48 -5.26 -1.95 18.35
CA ASP A 48 -6.32 -2.54 17.52
C ASP A 48 -6.57 -1.61 16.32
N CYS A 49 -6.65 -0.30 16.57
CA CYS A 49 -6.75 0.70 15.50
C CYS A 49 -5.51 0.71 14.58
N LEU A 50 -4.30 0.53 15.13
CA LEU A 50 -3.08 0.39 14.32
C LEU A 50 -3.13 -0.83 13.40
N SER A 51 -3.68 -1.94 13.89
CA SER A 51 -3.85 -3.16 13.10
C SER A 51 -4.88 -2.95 11.99
N LEU A 52 -6.02 -2.32 12.30
CA LEU A 52 -7.06 -2.01 11.31
C LEU A 52 -6.57 -1.03 10.23
N VAL A 53 -5.84 0.02 10.61
CA VAL A 53 -5.26 0.97 9.63
C VAL A 53 -4.23 0.26 8.75
N ALA A 54 -3.41 -0.65 9.30
CA ALA A 54 -2.48 -1.43 8.50
C ALA A 54 -3.22 -2.30 7.46
N ILE A 55 -4.31 -2.95 7.87
CA ILE A 55 -5.18 -3.73 6.99
C ILE A 55 -5.83 -2.87 5.91
N GLU A 56 -6.40 -1.73 6.31
CA GLU A 56 -7.03 -0.77 5.39
C GLU A 56 -6.11 -0.39 4.23
N VAL A 57 -4.83 -0.15 4.50
CA VAL A 57 -3.88 0.26 3.46
C VAL A 57 -3.22 -0.92 2.74
N GLY A 58 -3.57 -2.17 3.08
CA GLY A 58 -3.14 -3.37 2.35
C GLY A 58 -2.05 -4.22 3.04
N PHE A 59 -1.81 -4.08 4.34
CA PHE A 59 -0.90 -4.94 5.09
C PHE A 59 -1.64 -5.91 6.00
N ALA A 60 -1.11 -7.10 6.21
CA ALA A 60 -1.65 -8.09 7.14
C ALA A 60 -1.51 -7.69 8.62
N SER A 61 -0.53 -6.84 8.95
CA SER A 61 -0.32 -6.40 10.34
C SER A 61 0.39 -5.06 10.45
N TRP A 62 0.31 -4.44 11.63
CA TRP A 62 1.07 -3.24 11.96
C TRP A 62 2.59 -3.44 11.82
N ASP A 63 3.12 -4.60 12.20
CA ASP A 63 4.56 -4.86 12.10
C ASP A 63 5.01 -4.93 10.63
N GLN A 64 4.20 -5.57 9.76
CA GLN A 64 4.46 -5.59 8.32
C GLN A 64 4.44 -4.17 7.74
N ALA A 65 3.39 -3.39 8.04
CA ALA A 65 3.28 -2.00 7.58
C ALA A 65 4.50 -1.18 8.02
N ARG A 66 4.92 -1.34 9.27
CA ARG A 66 6.09 -0.64 9.83
C ARG A 66 7.38 -1.04 9.14
N ARG A 67 7.60 -2.32 8.86
CA ARG A 67 8.80 -2.81 8.16
C ARG A 67 8.84 -2.28 6.72
N VAL A 68 7.75 -2.43 5.97
CA VAL A 68 7.67 -2.07 4.55
C VAL A 68 7.73 -0.56 4.37
N LEU A 69 6.80 0.19 4.98
CA LEU A 69 6.79 1.65 4.88
C LEU A 69 7.96 2.29 5.63
N GLY A 70 8.55 1.59 6.59
CA GLY A 70 9.80 1.99 7.26
C GLY A 70 11.04 1.89 6.38
N GLY A 71 10.96 1.27 5.20
CA GLY A 71 12.10 1.05 4.31
C GLY A 71 13.02 -0.09 4.75
N GLN A 72 12.51 -1.01 5.57
CA GLN A 72 13.27 -2.12 6.17
C GLN A 72 12.92 -3.47 5.54
N ALA A 73 12.13 -3.47 4.46
CA ALA A 73 11.80 -4.68 3.71
C ALA A 73 12.92 -5.04 2.73
N ALA A 74 13.05 -6.33 2.45
CA ALA A 74 13.93 -6.86 1.43
C ALA A 74 13.12 -7.47 0.27
N ALA A 75 13.77 -7.67 -0.87
CA ALA A 75 13.15 -8.41 -1.98
C ALA A 75 12.79 -9.84 -1.52
N GLY A 76 11.53 -10.23 -1.72
CA GLY A 76 11.00 -11.54 -1.32
C GLY A 76 10.32 -11.55 0.06
N ASP A 77 10.44 -10.48 0.84
CA ASP A 77 9.54 -10.23 1.98
C ASP A 77 8.10 -10.09 1.49
N ASP A 78 7.14 -10.35 2.37
CA ASP A 78 5.76 -10.01 2.10
C ASP A 78 5.58 -8.48 2.21
N ALA A 79 5.44 -7.82 1.07
CA ALA A 79 5.20 -6.38 0.96
C ALA A 79 3.72 -5.98 1.09
N GLY A 80 2.82 -6.95 1.32
CA GLY A 80 1.38 -6.72 1.32
C GLY A 80 0.85 -6.29 -0.05
N THR A 81 -0.36 -5.75 -0.08
CA THR A 81 -1.04 -5.29 -1.29
C THR A 81 -1.07 -3.75 -1.39
N PHE A 82 -0.20 -3.05 -0.67
CA PHE A 82 -0.20 -1.58 -0.59
C PHE A 82 -0.11 -0.91 -1.97
N TRP A 83 0.72 -1.46 -2.86
CA TRP A 83 0.91 -0.99 -4.23
C TRP A 83 -0.16 -1.50 -5.21
N HIS A 84 -1.26 -2.06 -4.73
CA HIS A 84 -2.34 -2.58 -5.56
C HIS A 84 -3.70 -2.01 -5.11
N SER A 85 -4.64 -1.95 -6.04
CA SER A 85 -6.04 -1.59 -5.81
C SER A 85 -6.95 -2.60 -6.51
N PRO A 86 -8.14 -2.93 -5.97
CA PRO A 86 -9.11 -3.76 -6.68
C PRO A 86 -9.46 -3.22 -8.09
N ARG A 87 -9.32 -1.91 -8.32
CA ARG A 87 -9.52 -1.30 -9.65
C ARG A 87 -8.48 -1.76 -10.69
N CYS A 88 -7.33 -2.26 -10.25
CA CYS A 88 -6.30 -2.81 -11.12
C CYS A 88 -6.63 -4.23 -11.63
N ASN A 89 -7.64 -4.91 -11.08
CA ASN A 89 -7.95 -6.31 -11.40
C ASN A 89 -8.29 -6.54 -12.88
N GLY A 90 -8.80 -5.53 -13.57
CA GLY A 90 -9.13 -5.59 -15.00
C GLY A 90 -7.95 -5.24 -15.93
N LEU A 91 -6.80 -4.84 -15.39
CA LEU A 91 -5.65 -4.41 -16.16
C LEU A 91 -4.71 -5.59 -16.47
N LEU A 92 -4.17 -5.62 -17.68
CA LEU A 92 -3.17 -6.60 -18.09
C LEU A 92 -1.80 -6.21 -17.50
N ASN A 93 -1.43 -6.89 -16.42
CA ASN A 93 -0.15 -6.69 -15.72
C ASN A 93 0.72 -7.94 -15.83
N HIS A 94 2.04 -7.75 -15.87
CA HIS A 94 2.99 -8.86 -15.86
C HIS A 94 3.41 -9.17 -14.43
N TRP A 95 3.11 -10.39 -14.00
CA TRP A 95 3.39 -10.88 -12.65
C TRP A 95 4.58 -11.84 -12.65
N PHE A 96 5.45 -11.68 -11.68
CA PHE A 96 6.68 -12.46 -11.56
C PHE A 96 6.85 -12.96 -10.13
N ALA A 97 7.28 -14.21 -9.97
CA ALA A 97 7.67 -14.76 -8.68
C ALA A 97 9.11 -14.35 -8.30
N SER A 98 9.95 -14.04 -9.30
CA SER A 98 11.35 -13.68 -9.14
C SER A 98 11.60 -12.21 -9.46
N VAL A 99 12.33 -11.51 -8.58
CA VAL A 99 12.75 -10.13 -8.85
C VAL A 99 13.70 -10.04 -10.04
N ALA A 100 14.50 -11.09 -10.29
CA ALA A 100 15.41 -11.14 -11.42
C ALA A 100 14.65 -11.17 -12.75
N GLU A 101 13.62 -12.01 -12.87
CA GLU A 101 12.75 -12.08 -14.06
C GLU A 101 11.98 -10.76 -14.27
N ALA A 102 11.47 -10.18 -13.17
CA ALA A 102 10.78 -8.90 -13.23
C ALA A 102 11.68 -7.77 -13.75
N ARG A 103 12.96 -7.75 -13.36
CA ARG A 103 13.96 -6.78 -13.86
C ARG A 103 14.28 -6.98 -15.33
N VAL A 104 14.36 -8.23 -15.80
CA VAL A 104 14.53 -8.51 -17.24
C VAL A 104 13.35 -7.95 -18.03
N ALA A 105 12.12 -8.17 -17.56
CA ALA A 105 10.92 -7.61 -18.19
C ALA A 105 10.88 -6.07 -18.13
N LEU A 106 11.30 -5.47 -17.01
CA LEU A 106 11.40 -4.02 -16.84
C LEU A 106 12.41 -3.39 -17.81
N ALA A 107 13.53 -4.06 -18.07
CA ALA A 107 14.56 -3.59 -19.00
C ALA A 107 14.08 -3.63 -20.47
N ALA A 108 13.20 -4.57 -20.81
CA ALA A 108 12.64 -4.72 -22.15
C ALA A 108 11.49 -3.74 -22.47
N ALA A 109 11.01 -2.98 -21.49
CA ALA A 109 9.88 -2.06 -21.64
C ALA A 109 10.21 -0.65 -21.13
N GLU A 110 10.08 0.31 -22.03
CA GLU A 110 10.05 1.72 -21.69
C GLU A 110 8.69 2.07 -21.04
N HIS A 111 8.67 3.12 -20.22
CA HIS A 111 7.45 3.60 -19.54
C HIS A 111 6.73 2.60 -18.62
N ARG A 112 7.47 1.63 -18.08
CA ARG A 112 6.97 0.73 -17.03
C ARG A 112 7.78 0.85 -15.76
N VAL A 113 7.15 0.52 -14.63
CA VAL A 113 7.79 0.45 -13.31
C VAL A 113 7.54 -0.90 -12.66
N LEU A 114 8.45 -1.29 -11.80
CA LEU A 114 8.41 -2.53 -11.02
C LEU A 114 7.96 -2.22 -9.59
N LEU A 115 6.85 -2.83 -9.17
CA LEU A 115 6.27 -2.68 -7.84
C LEU A 115 6.31 -4.01 -7.07
N PRO A 116 6.51 -3.96 -5.74
CA PRO A 116 6.35 -5.14 -4.89
C PRO A 116 4.86 -5.44 -4.64
N TYR A 117 4.50 -6.73 -4.64
CA TYR A 117 3.16 -7.19 -4.30
C TYR A 117 3.21 -8.52 -3.56
N ARG A 118 2.81 -8.53 -2.29
CA ARG A 118 2.99 -9.68 -1.41
C ARG A 118 4.43 -10.19 -1.52
N ARG A 119 4.61 -11.47 -1.87
CA ARG A 119 5.92 -12.11 -2.12
C ARG A 119 6.26 -12.20 -3.61
N GLN A 120 5.55 -11.44 -4.44
CA GLN A 120 5.67 -11.39 -5.89
C GLN A 120 6.02 -9.96 -6.32
N PHE A 121 6.21 -9.82 -7.63
CA PHE A 121 6.56 -8.57 -8.26
C PHE A 121 5.66 -8.33 -9.48
N VAL A 122 5.35 -7.07 -9.74
CA VAL A 122 4.49 -6.70 -10.86
C VAL A 122 5.13 -5.56 -11.65
N VAL A 123 5.22 -5.75 -12.97
CA VAL A 123 5.66 -4.70 -13.89
C VAL A 123 4.43 -4.07 -14.53
N VAL A 124 4.23 -2.78 -14.28
CA VAL A 124 2.98 -2.06 -14.57
C VAL A 124 3.20 -0.84 -15.44
N ASP A 125 2.13 -0.36 -16.05
CA ASP A 125 2.10 0.83 -16.90
C ASP A 125 1.44 2.03 -16.18
N GLU A 126 1.28 3.14 -16.90
CA GLU A 126 0.64 4.35 -16.39
C GLU A 126 -0.83 4.14 -15.98
N ASN A 127 -1.57 3.25 -16.64
CA ASN A 127 -2.97 3.00 -16.29
C ASN A 127 -3.09 2.41 -14.89
N TYR A 128 -2.20 1.46 -14.56
CA TYR A 128 -2.13 0.90 -13.22
C TYR A 128 -1.77 1.97 -12.17
N LEU A 129 -0.76 2.79 -12.49
CA LEU A 129 -0.28 3.86 -11.61
C LEU A 129 -1.38 4.91 -11.33
N ARG A 130 -2.17 5.25 -12.34
CA ARG A 130 -3.37 6.09 -12.22
C ARG A 130 -4.39 5.48 -11.25
N GLU A 131 -4.64 4.18 -11.33
CA GLU A 131 -5.60 3.50 -10.45
C GLU A 131 -5.18 3.45 -8.98
N ILE A 132 -3.87 3.47 -8.71
CA ILE A 132 -3.34 3.55 -7.33
C ILE A 132 -3.06 4.99 -6.88
N GLY A 133 -3.26 5.98 -7.76
CA GLY A 133 -3.15 7.40 -7.47
C GLY A 133 -1.70 7.91 -7.36
N VAL A 134 -0.77 7.29 -8.09
CA VAL A 134 0.63 7.76 -8.17
C VAL A 134 0.94 8.07 -9.63
N PRO A 135 1.26 9.32 -10.00
CA PRO A 135 1.48 9.66 -11.40
C PRO A 135 2.81 9.11 -11.93
N MET A 136 2.82 8.58 -13.16
CA MET A 136 4.05 8.09 -13.82
C MET A 136 5.06 9.22 -14.09
N SER A 137 4.58 10.47 -14.20
CA SER A 137 5.39 11.66 -14.41
C SER A 137 6.16 12.13 -13.17
N ASP A 138 5.96 11.49 -12.01
CA ASP A 138 6.67 11.86 -10.79
C ASP A 138 8.18 11.61 -10.93
N ALA A 139 9.00 12.61 -10.59
CA ALA A 139 10.45 12.55 -10.76
C ALA A 139 11.11 11.43 -9.94
N HIS A 140 10.49 11.05 -8.82
CA HIS A 140 11.01 9.99 -7.94
C HIS A 140 11.00 8.61 -8.62
N TRP A 141 10.23 8.39 -9.69
CA TRP A 141 10.33 7.16 -10.48
C TRP A 141 11.67 7.02 -11.19
N SER A 142 12.22 8.14 -11.66
CA SER A 142 13.54 8.18 -12.28
C SER A 142 14.62 7.92 -11.24
N GLU A 143 14.51 8.56 -10.06
CA GLU A 143 15.44 8.34 -8.94
C GLU A 143 15.43 6.91 -8.42
N ALA A 144 14.26 6.25 -8.40
CA ALA A 144 14.13 4.83 -8.09
C ALA A 144 14.63 3.90 -9.20
N GLY A 145 15.08 4.42 -10.34
CA GLY A 145 15.46 3.62 -11.51
C GLY A 145 14.31 2.78 -12.06
N ARG A 146 13.05 3.20 -11.80
CA ARG A 146 11.80 2.45 -12.09
C ARG A 146 11.66 1.12 -11.34
N ASP A 147 12.58 0.79 -10.42
CA ASP A 147 12.55 -0.42 -9.60
C ASP A 147 12.29 -0.04 -8.13
N LEU A 148 11.01 -0.08 -7.74
CA LEU A 148 10.62 0.28 -6.39
C LEU A 148 11.02 -0.76 -5.33
N VAL A 149 11.34 -1.99 -5.76
CA VAL A 149 11.87 -3.05 -4.89
C VAL A 149 13.32 -2.76 -4.51
N ALA A 150 14.11 -2.24 -5.45
CA ALA A 150 15.47 -1.78 -5.17
C ALA A 150 15.50 -0.48 -4.35
N ALA A 151 14.42 0.31 -4.42
CA ALA A 151 14.34 1.62 -3.79
C ALA A 151 13.93 1.60 -2.32
N TYR A 152 13.67 0.44 -1.68
CA TYR A 152 13.22 0.39 -0.28
C TYR A 152 14.07 1.30 0.63
N GLY A 153 13.39 2.20 1.34
CA GLY A 153 14.02 3.12 2.29
C GLY A 153 14.74 4.32 1.67
N SER A 154 14.85 4.41 0.35
CA SER A 154 15.32 5.62 -0.32
C SER A 154 14.31 6.77 -0.22
N GLU A 155 14.74 7.97 -0.55
CA GLU A 155 13.86 9.15 -0.64
C GLU A 155 12.73 8.92 -1.65
N ALA A 156 13.06 8.38 -2.83
CA ALA A 156 12.06 8.03 -3.84
C ALA A 156 11.01 7.05 -3.33
N TRP A 157 11.40 6.01 -2.58
CA TRP A 157 10.45 5.10 -1.95
C TRP A 157 9.52 5.84 -0.98
N LEU A 158 10.07 6.71 -0.15
CA LEU A 158 9.30 7.45 0.86
C LEU A 158 8.28 8.38 0.21
N GLU A 159 8.67 9.14 -0.82
CA GLU A 159 7.80 10.09 -1.49
C GLU A 159 6.72 9.41 -2.34
N LEU A 160 7.07 8.40 -3.14
CA LEU A 160 6.09 7.63 -3.90
C LEU A 160 5.10 6.92 -2.96
N SER A 161 5.60 6.33 -1.86
CA SER A 161 4.73 5.73 -0.83
C SER A 161 3.83 6.76 -0.18
N ARG A 162 4.29 8.01 0.00
CA ARG A 162 3.48 9.09 0.56
C ARG A 162 2.33 9.45 -0.37
N LEU A 163 2.59 9.58 -1.67
CA LEU A 163 1.55 9.80 -2.68
C LEU A 163 0.52 8.68 -2.66
N ARG A 164 0.98 7.42 -2.70
CA ARG A 164 0.11 6.24 -2.62
C ARG A 164 -0.74 6.25 -1.35
N LEU A 165 -0.14 6.56 -0.21
CA LEU A 165 -0.81 6.57 1.09
C LEU A 165 -1.89 7.67 1.16
N LEU A 166 -1.65 8.83 0.55
CA LEU A 166 -2.66 9.89 0.43
C LEU A 166 -3.81 9.46 -0.49
N ALA A 167 -3.51 8.80 -1.60
CA ALA A 167 -4.51 8.29 -2.52
C ALA A 167 -5.47 7.27 -1.87
N THR A 168 -5.04 6.52 -0.84
CA THR A 168 -5.95 5.61 -0.12
C THR A 168 -7.04 6.33 0.67
N ARG A 169 -6.90 7.63 0.97
CA ARG A 169 -7.94 8.44 1.63
C ARG A 169 -9.00 8.95 0.66
N ALA A 170 -8.62 9.14 -0.60
CA ALA A 170 -9.48 9.75 -1.62
C ALA A 170 -10.48 8.75 -2.23
N VAL A 171 -10.43 7.47 -1.84
CA VAL A 171 -11.35 6.43 -2.31
C VAL A 171 -12.62 6.49 -1.45
N PRO A 172 -13.77 6.95 -1.99
CA PRO A 172 -15.03 6.80 -1.28
C PRO A 172 -15.35 5.30 -1.16
N PRO A 173 -16.05 4.85 -0.11
CA PRO A 173 -16.55 3.48 -0.08
C PRO A 173 -17.39 3.23 -1.34
N PRO A 174 -17.37 1.99 -1.90
CA PRO A 174 -18.24 1.67 -3.03
C PRO A 174 -19.68 2.01 -2.62
N ARG A 175 -20.36 2.81 -3.45
CA ARG A 175 -21.79 3.04 -3.27
C ARG A 175 -22.47 1.68 -3.41
N SER A 176 -23.10 1.20 -2.35
CA SER A 176 -23.98 0.05 -2.41
C SER A 176 -25.04 0.34 -3.47
N GLY A 177 -25.01 -0.43 -4.57
CA GLY A 177 -26.11 -0.52 -5.53
C GLY A 177 -27.23 -1.40 -4.98
#